data_AF-A0A4Q5P6W3-F1
#
_entry.id   AF-A0A4Q5P6W3-F1
#
_cell.length_a   1.000
_cell.length_b   1.000
_cell.length_c   1.000
_cell.angle_alpha   90.00
_cell.angle_beta   90.00
_cell.angle_gamma   90.00
#
_symmetry.space_group_name_H-M   'P 1'
#
loop_
_entity.id
_entity.type
_entity.pdbx_description
1 polymer ?
#
loop_
_entity_poly.entity_id
_entity_poly.type
_entity_poly.pdbx_seq_one_letter_code
_entity_poly.pdbx_strand_id
1 'polypeptide(L)'
;MTSAPFDYAPLWPAGLPAAAAKWTGLARYSFVGGNNDAEQVPVADLTAAATSVLTREGPSLATYGLASGPQGYLPLRDFLAGKLKRDAGMT
;
A
#
# COMPACT_ATOMS: atom_id res chain seq x y z
N MET A 1 -40.76 -9.32 -12.14
CA MET A 1 -40.27 -8.21 -12.99
C MET A 1 -38.83 -7.92 -12.58
N THR A 2 -37.86 -8.22 -13.43
CA THR A 2 -36.46 -7.83 -13.22
C THR A 2 -36.29 -6.40 -13.72
N SER A 3 -35.88 -5.49 -12.83
CA SER A 3 -35.57 -4.10 -13.18
C SER A 3 -34.33 -4.05 -14.07
N ALA A 4 -34.32 -3.15 -15.05
CA ALA A 4 -33.11 -2.85 -15.82
C ALA A 4 -32.04 -2.25 -14.89
N PRO A 5 -30.75 -2.57 -15.10
CA PRO A 5 -29.64 -1.98 -14.35
C PRO A 5 -29.49 -0.49 -14.68
N PHE A 6 -29.09 0.30 -13.68
CA PHE A 6 -28.82 1.73 -13.84
C PHE A 6 -27.56 1.96 -14.68
N ASP A 7 -27.66 2.81 -15.70
CA ASP A 7 -26.52 3.19 -16.54
C ASP A 7 -25.83 4.45 -15.99
N TYR A 8 -24.57 4.29 -15.61
CA TYR A 8 -23.74 5.39 -15.10
C TYR A 8 -23.10 6.21 -16.22
N ALA A 9 -23.08 5.74 -17.48
CA ALA A 9 -22.39 6.40 -18.60
C ALA A 9 -22.75 7.88 -18.81
N PRO A 10 -24.01 8.34 -18.60
CA PRO A 10 -24.37 9.75 -18.75
C PRO A 10 -23.80 10.68 -17.67
N LEU A 11 -23.29 10.14 -16.55
CA LEU A 11 -22.75 10.94 -15.44
C LEU A 11 -21.29 11.36 -15.65
N TRP A 12 -20.63 10.82 -16.67
CA TRP A 12 -19.22 11.07 -16.92
C TRP A 12 -19.02 12.32 -17.79
N PRO A 13 -18.00 13.15 -17.50
CA PRO A 13 -17.57 14.21 -18.40
C PRO A 13 -17.26 13.69 -19.82
N ALA A 14 -17.54 14.51 -20.82
CA ALA A 14 -17.18 14.19 -22.21
C ALA A 14 -15.66 14.18 -22.41
N GLY A 15 -15.18 13.37 -23.36
CA GLY A 15 -13.77 13.34 -23.77
C GLY A 15 -12.84 12.51 -22.88
N LEU A 16 -13.39 11.70 -21.96
CA LEU A 16 -12.58 10.78 -21.18
C LEU A 16 -12.01 9.64 -22.05
N PRO A 17 -10.85 9.08 -21.69
CA PRO A 17 -10.35 7.85 -22.31
C PRO A 17 -11.36 6.70 -22.19
N ALA A 18 -11.23 5.72 -23.09
CA ALA A 18 -12.00 4.48 -22.97
C ALA A 18 -11.74 3.80 -21.62
N ALA A 19 -12.76 3.15 -21.07
CA ALA A 19 -12.65 2.42 -19.81
C ALA A 19 -11.54 1.35 -19.89
N ALA A 20 -10.78 1.21 -18.80
CA ALA A 20 -9.78 0.16 -18.69
C ALA A 20 -10.44 -1.22 -18.80
N ALA A 21 -9.79 -2.14 -19.51
CA ALA A 21 -10.23 -3.53 -19.56
C ALA A 21 -10.20 -4.16 -18.16
N LYS A 22 -11.12 -5.10 -17.91
CA LYS A 22 -11.11 -5.87 -16.66
C LYS A 22 -9.82 -6.68 -16.55
N TRP A 23 -9.23 -6.69 -15.36
CA TRP A 23 -8.06 -7.52 -15.08
C TRP A 23 -8.42 -9.00 -15.14
N THR A 24 -7.67 -9.76 -15.94
CA THR A 24 -7.88 -11.21 -16.15
C THR A 24 -6.80 -12.08 -15.50
N GLY A 25 -5.87 -11.48 -14.76
CA GLY A 25 -4.75 -12.18 -14.13
C GLY A 25 -3.45 -12.07 -14.93
N LEU A 26 -2.36 -12.55 -14.31
CA LEU A 26 -1.05 -12.62 -14.96
C LEU A 26 -1.04 -13.74 -16.00
N ALA A 27 -0.24 -13.58 -17.05
CA ALA A 27 0.09 -14.68 -17.94
C ALA A 27 0.79 -15.81 -17.16
N ARG A 28 0.59 -17.07 -17.58
CA ARG A 28 1.23 -18.24 -16.95
C ARG A 28 2.75 -18.07 -16.81
N TYR A 29 3.38 -17.48 -17.81
CA TYR A 29 4.79 -17.10 -17.80
C TYR A 29 4.88 -15.60 -18.09
N SER A 30 4.89 -14.79 -17.03
CA SER A 30 4.99 -13.34 -17.12
C SER A 30 6.42 -12.89 -16.90
N PHE A 31 7.10 -12.51 -17.99
CA PHE A 31 8.44 -11.90 -17.96
C PHE A 31 8.39 -10.36 -17.99
N VAL A 32 7.19 -9.81 -17.85
CA VAL A 32 6.96 -8.36 -17.78
C VAL A 32 6.68 -7.96 -16.32
N GLY A 33 7.23 -6.83 -15.89
CA GLY A 33 7.11 -6.30 -14.53
C GLY A 33 8.36 -6.53 -13.66
N GLY A 34 8.35 -5.96 -12.45
CA GLY A 34 9.41 -6.07 -11.45
C GLY A 34 8.89 -6.67 -10.15
N ASN A 35 8.18 -7.80 -10.24
CA ASN A 35 7.59 -8.45 -9.07
C ASN A 35 8.66 -9.15 -8.23
N ASN A 36 8.52 -9.10 -6.91
CA ASN A 36 9.33 -9.91 -6.02
C ASN A 36 8.96 -11.40 -6.14
N ASP A 37 9.92 -12.27 -5.85
CA ASP A 37 9.65 -13.70 -5.66
C ASP A 37 8.77 -13.90 -4.43
N ALA A 38 7.64 -14.61 -4.61
CA ALA A 38 6.66 -14.85 -3.55
C ALA A 38 7.25 -15.70 -2.41
N GLU A 39 8.15 -16.63 -2.71
CA GLU A 39 8.79 -17.48 -1.69
C GLU A 39 9.80 -16.70 -0.83
N GLN A 40 10.27 -15.54 -1.31
CA GLN A 40 11.20 -14.68 -0.60
C GLN A 40 10.50 -13.60 0.24
N VAL A 41 9.16 -13.53 0.21
CA VAL A 41 8.42 -12.60 1.06
C VAL A 41 8.39 -13.14 2.50
N PRO A 42 8.97 -12.43 3.49
CA PRO A 42 9.08 -12.95 4.86
C PRO A 42 7.76 -12.75 5.63
N VAL A 43 6.70 -13.44 5.20
CA VAL A 43 5.32 -13.25 5.73
C VAL A 43 5.24 -13.49 7.24
N ALA A 44 5.94 -14.51 7.75
CA ALA A 44 5.95 -14.82 9.17
C ALA A 44 6.56 -13.69 10.00
N ASP A 45 7.72 -13.18 9.58
CA ASP A 45 8.41 -12.09 10.27
C ASP A 45 7.64 -10.78 10.19
N LEU A 46 7.02 -10.48 9.04
CA LEU A 46 6.14 -9.32 8.88
C LEU A 46 4.94 -9.39 9.84
N THR A 47 4.35 -10.58 9.99
CA THR A 47 3.21 -10.80 10.89
C THR A 47 3.62 -10.59 12.35
N ALA A 48 4.78 -11.14 12.74
CA ALA A 48 5.34 -10.97 14.08
C ALA A 48 5.65 -9.49 14.38
N ALA A 49 6.27 -8.78 13.42
CA ALA A 49 6.58 -7.37 13.56
C ALA A 49 5.31 -6.51 13.70
N ALA A 50 4.29 -6.76 12.85
CA ALA A 50 3.01 -6.06 12.92
C ALA A 50 2.33 -6.28 14.28
N THR A 51 2.31 -7.52 14.76
CA THR A 51 1.75 -7.86 16.08
C THR A 51 2.47 -7.10 17.20
N SER A 52 3.81 -7.10 17.19
CA SER A 52 4.61 -6.39 18.18
C SER A 52 4.31 -4.89 18.23
N VAL A 53 4.22 -4.22 17.08
CA VAL A 53 3.92 -2.78 17.01
C VAL A 53 2.48 -2.50 17.45
N LEU A 54 1.52 -3.30 16.98
CA LEU A 54 0.11 -3.12 17.36
C LEU A 54 -0.11 -3.31 18.87
N THR A 55 0.55 -4.29 19.48
CA THR A 55 0.50 -4.49 20.93
C THR A 55 1.11 -3.30 21.68
N ARG A 56 2.22 -2.75 21.19
CA ARG A 56 2.94 -1.66 21.87
C ARG A 56 2.27 -0.30 21.69
N GLU A 57 1.74 -0.03 20.50
CA GLU A 57 1.40 1.34 20.05
C GLU A 57 -0.01 1.46 19.47
N GLY A 58 -0.78 0.36 19.43
CA GLY A 58 -2.15 0.32 18.90
C GLY A 58 -3.09 1.42 19.42
N PRO A 59 -3.05 1.83 20.70
CA PRO A 59 -3.89 2.93 21.20
C PRO A 59 -3.68 4.27 20.44
N SER A 60 -2.50 4.52 19.88
CA SER A 60 -2.21 5.75 19.12
C SER A 60 -3.04 5.87 17.83
N LEU A 61 -3.56 4.75 17.31
CA LEU A 61 -4.42 4.69 16.12
C LEU A 61 -5.73 5.49 16.30
N ALA A 62 -6.12 5.81 17.53
CA ALA A 62 -7.29 6.64 17.81
C ALA A 62 -7.15 8.11 17.37
N THR A 63 -5.94 8.52 16.96
CA THR A 63 -5.65 9.92 16.59
C THR A 63 -4.96 10.01 15.25
N TYR A 64 -5.32 11.04 14.47
CA TYR A 64 -4.55 11.39 13.27
C TYR A 64 -3.10 11.68 13.63
N GLY A 65 -2.18 11.19 12.80
CA GLY A 65 -0.75 11.35 13.02
C GLY A 65 -0.14 10.44 14.08
N LEU A 66 -0.91 9.53 14.71
CA LEU A 66 -0.38 8.48 15.61
C LEU A 66 0.50 9.06 16.74
N ALA A 67 0.07 10.16 17.35
CA ALA A 67 0.85 10.96 18.31
C ALA A 67 2.23 11.46 17.80
N SER A 68 2.52 11.34 16.50
CA SER A 68 3.76 11.78 15.83
C SER A 68 3.59 13.06 15.00
N GLY A 69 2.36 13.60 14.92
CA GLY A 69 2.06 14.83 14.20
C GLY A 69 1.92 14.67 12.68
N PRO A 70 1.88 15.79 11.93
CA PRO A 70 1.50 15.80 10.51
C PRO A 70 2.55 15.18 9.57
N GLN A 71 3.78 14.97 10.04
CA GLN A 71 4.85 14.37 9.24
C GLN A 71 4.79 12.83 9.23
N GLY A 72 3.79 12.23 9.90
CA GLY A 72 3.64 10.78 10.01
C GLY A 72 4.47 10.17 11.13
N TYR A 73 4.50 8.84 11.17
CA TYR A 73 5.06 8.04 12.25
C TYR A 73 6.56 8.32 12.47
N LEU A 74 6.90 8.94 13.60
CA LEU A 74 8.27 9.39 13.90
C LEU A 74 9.30 8.24 13.94
N PRO A 75 9.04 7.09 14.60
CA PRO A 75 10.02 6.00 14.65
C PRO A 75 10.42 5.44 13.28
N LEU A 76 9.50 5.42 12.30
CA LEU A 76 9.85 5.03 10.93
C LEU A 76 10.78 6.05 10.28
N ARG A 77 10.54 7.35 10.49
CA ARG A 77 11.39 8.40 9.92
C ARG A 77 12.80 8.37 10.51
N ASP A 78 12.92 8.16 11.82
CA ASP A 78 14.22 8.00 12.48
C ASP A 78 14.96 6.76 11.98
N PHE A 79 14.24 5.64 11.82
CA PHE A 79 14.80 4.43 11.23
C PHE A 79 15.32 4.68 9.81
N LEU A 80 14.54 5.34 8.95
CA LEU A 80 14.91 5.64 7.58
C LEU A 80 16.10 6.59 7.51
N ALA A 81 16.11 7.68 8.28
CA ALA A 81 17.24 8.60 8.35
C ALA A 81 18.52 7.88 8.78
N GLY A 82 18.43 7.05 9.82
CA GLY A 82 19.54 6.22 10.28
C GLY A 82 20.01 5.22 9.21
N LYS A 83 19.07 4.55 8.52
CA LYS A 83 19.39 3.61 7.44
C LYS A 83 20.08 4.31 6.27
N LEU A 84 19.55 5.44 5.81
CA LEU A 84 20.11 6.21 4.71
C LEU A 84 21.50 6.77 5.04
N LYS A 85 21.72 7.22 6.28
CA LYS A 85 23.05 7.61 6.73
C LYS A 85 24.04 6.45 6.68
N ARG A 86 23.64 5.27 7.17
CA ARG A 86 24.51 4.08 7.20
C ARG A 86 24.80 3.52 5.82
N ASP A 87 23.77 3.40 4.99
CA ASP A 87 23.84 2.60 3.76
C ASP A 87 24.10 3.46 2.51
N ALA A 88 23.80 4.76 2.58
CA ALA A 88 23.89 5.69 1.45
C ALA A 88 24.68 6.97 1.77
N GLY A 89 25.26 7.10 2.97
CA GLY A 89 26.10 8.24 3.35
C GLY A 89 25.39 9.59 3.43
N MET A 90 24.06 9.61 3.54
CA MET A 90 23.27 10.85 3.65
C MET A 90 23.48 11.50 5.03
N THR A 91 23.80 12.80 5.05
CA THR A 91 24.07 13.60 6.26
C THR A 91 23.02 14.66 6.53
#